data_AF-A0A4Y8C5K9-F1
#
_entry.id   AF-A0A4Y8C5K9-F1
#
_cell.length_a   1.000
_cell.length_b   1.000
_cell.length_c   1.000
_cell.angle_alpha   90.00
_cell.angle_beta   90.00
_cell.angle_gamma   90.00
#
_symmetry.space_group_name_H-M   'P 1'
#
loop_
_entity.id
_entity.type
_entity.pdbx_description
1 polymer ?
#
loop_
_entity_poly.entity_id
_entity_poly.type
_entity_poly.pdbx_seq_one_letter_code
_entity_poly.pdbx_strand_id
1 'polypeptide(L)'
;LIGDGKLLKEQALSFNGEIKQLDLLALKDEEAFIIDYKTGLAMQDKHKEQVRTYKIAISEILKKDKVRAFIVYCLENEIQILEI
;
A
#
# COMPACT_ATOMS: atom_id res chain seq x y z
N LEU A 1 6.78 -9.28 -11.72
CA LEU A 1 6.53 -9.10 -10.27
C LEU A 1 5.08 -9.36 -9.86
N ILE A 2 4.06 -8.92 -10.61
CA ILE A 2 2.65 -9.28 -10.28
C ILE A 2 1.93 -10.08 -11.37
N GLY A 3 2.32 -10.02 -12.65
CA GLY A 3 1.78 -10.92 -13.70
C GLY A 3 0.25 -11.08 -13.66
N ASP A 4 -0.17 -12.33 -13.59
CA ASP A 4 -1.51 -12.91 -13.38
C ASP A 4 -2.15 -12.69 -11.98
N GLY A 5 -1.50 -11.91 -11.12
CA GLY A 5 -2.04 -11.54 -9.80
C GLY A 5 -3.26 -10.61 -9.88
N LYS A 6 -4.10 -10.64 -8.83
CA LYS A 6 -5.32 -9.85 -8.75
C LYS A 6 -4.99 -8.42 -8.34
N LEU A 7 -5.34 -7.45 -9.17
CA LEU A 7 -5.22 -6.03 -8.87
C LEU A 7 -6.55 -5.48 -8.35
N LEU A 8 -6.54 -4.92 -7.16
CA LEU A 8 -7.67 -4.27 -6.52
C LEU A 8 -7.35 -2.79 -6.34
N LYS A 9 -8.01 -1.93 -7.09
CA LYS A 9 -7.82 -0.47 -7.04
C LYS A 9 -8.84 0.17 -6.11
N GLU A 10 -8.44 1.24 -5.42
CA GLU A 10 -9.33 2.11 -4.61
C GLU A 10 -10.18 1.36 -3.59
N GLN A 11 -9.59 0.37 -2.90
CA GLN A 11 -10.31 -0.50 -1.99
C GLN A 11 -10.58 0.19 -0.66
N ALA A 12 -11.84 0.15 -0.22
CA ALA A 12 -12.20 0.53 1.14
C ALA A 12 -11.69 -0.53 2.13
N LEU A 13 -11.12 -0.07 3.24
CA LEU A 13 -10.55 -0.87 4.31
C LEU A 13 -11.13 -0.38 5.63
N SER A 14 -11.84 -1.24 6.36
CA SER A 14 -12.24 -0.94 7.74
C SER A 14 -11.23 -1.56 8.71
N PHE A 15 -10.62 -0.72 9.54
CA PHE A 15 -9.63 -1.15 10.53
C PHE A 15 -9.63 -0.22 11.75
N ASN A 16 -9.61 -0.79 12.96
CA ASN A 16 -9.65 -0.05 14.23
C ASN A 16 -10.76 1.02 14.33
N GLY A 17 -11.94 0.73 13.78
CA GLY A 17 -13.09 1.65 13.82
C GLY A 17 -13.04 2.78 12.79
N GLU A 18 -11.99 2.85 11.96
CA GLU A 18 -11.88 3.82 10.87
C GLU A 18 -12.09 3.14 9.50
N ILE A 19 -12.64 3.89 8.55
CA ILE A 19 -12.67 3.50 7.14
C ILE A 19 -11.56 4.27 6.42
N LYS A 20 -10.67 3.55 5.77
CA LYS A 20 -9.58 4.07 4.95
C LYS A 20 -9.72 3.59 3.51
N GLN A 21 -8.97 4.19 2.59
CA GLN A 21 -8.96 3.80 1.18
C GLN A 21 -7.54 3.53 0.71
N LEU A 22 -7.31 2.34 0.17
CA LEU A 22 -6.06 1.91 -0.43
C LEU A 22 -6.05 2.25 -1.92
N ASP A 23 -4.99 2.88 -2.42
CA ASP A 23 -4.86 3.16 -3.86
C ASP A 23 -4.78 1.87 -4.67
N LEU A 24 -3.85 0.97 -4.30
CA LEU A 24 -3.67 -0.31 -4.96
C LEU A 24 -3.26 -1.40 -3.98
N LEU A 25 -4.05 -2.48 -3.97
CA LEU A 25 -3.71 -3.75 -3.35
C LEU A 25 -3.57 -4.80 -4.46
N ALA A 26 -2.37 -5.34 -4.61
CA ALA A 26 -2.11 -6.45 -5.52
C ALA A 26 -1.93 -7.74 -4.73
N LEU A 27 -2.67 -8.77 -5.10
CA LEU A 27 -2.65 -10.08 -4.45
C LEU A 27 -2.08 -11.10 -5.43
N LYS A 28 -1.06 -11.84 -4.99
CA LYS A 28 -0.50 -12.95 -5.76
C LYS A 28 -0.05 -14.06 -4.82
N ASP A 29 -0.62 -15.26 -5.00
CA ASP A 29 -0.31 -16.43 -4.19
C ASP A 29 -0.38 -16.12 -2.68
N GLU A 30 0.76 -16.26 -1.98
CA GLU A 30 0.91 -15.96 -0.56
C GLU A 30 1.35 -14.54 -0.24
N GLU A 31 1.44 -13.67 -1.25
CA GLU A 31 1.97 -12.32 -1.12
C GLU A 31 0.90 -11.26 -1.40
N ALA A 32 0.93 -10.21 -0.58
CA ALA A 32 0.14 -9.00 -0.80
C ALA A 32 1.09 -7.80 -0.94
N PHE A 33 0.82 -6.96 -1.94
CA PHE A 33 1.56 -5.75 -2.21
C PHE A 33 0.61 -4.57 -2.07
N ILE A 34 0.97 -3.63 -1.20
CA ILE A 34 0.27 -2.36 -1.04
C ILE A 34 1.10 -1.30 -1.76
N ILE A 35 0.47 -0.53 -2.64
CA ILE A 35 1.10 0.58 -3.34
C ILE A 35 0.25 1.82 -3.10
N ASP A 36 0.87 2.84 -2.52
CA ASP A 36 0.27 4.16 -2.29
C ASP A 36 1.04 5.20 -3.14
N TYR A 37 0.31 5.97 -3.94
CA TYR A 37 0.91 6.92 -4.88
C TYR A 37 0.87 8.34 -4.29
N LYS A 38 1.96 9.09 -4.50
CA LYS A 38 2.08 10.48 -4.05
C LYS A 38 2.77 11.32 -5.11
N THR A 39 2.28 12.53 -5.35
CA THR A 39 2.87 13.46 -6.35
C THR A 39 3.88 14.43 -5.74
N GLY A 40 4.10 14.36 -4.42
CA GLY A 40 5.02 15.26 -3.74
C GLY A 40 5.59 14.65 -2.47
N LEU A 41 6.71 15.23 -2.03
CA LEU A 41 7.46 14.82 -0.84
C LEU A 41 7.02 15.57 0.43
N ALA A 42 6.01 16.44 0.34
CA ALA A 42 5.46 17.05 1.54
C ALA A 42 4.86 15.95 2.44
N MET A 43 5.06 16.05 3.76
CA MET A 43 4.47 15.13 4.75
C MET A 43 4.90 13.65 4.62
N GLN A 44 6.13 13.37 4.17
CA GLN A 44 6.62 11.98 4.02
C GLN A 44 6.40 11.11 5.26
N ASP A 45 6.60 11.65 6.46
CA ASP A 45 6.44 10.86 7.68
C ASP A 45 4.99 10.42 7.91
N LYS A 46 4.01 11.26 7.55
CA LYS A 46 2.59 10.87 7.55
C LYS A 46 2.30 9.81 6.49
N HIS A 47 2.91 9.91 5.30
CA HIS A 47 2.76 8.88 4.26
C HIS A 47 3.29 7.53 4.75
N LYS A 48 4.48 7.53 5.37
CA LYS A 48 5.08 6.32 5.96
C LYS A 48 4.18 5.72 7.04
N GLU A 49 3.65 6.55 7.94
CA GLU A 49 2.74 6.11 8.99
C GLU A 49 1.47 5.47 8.40
N GLN A 50 0.82 6.13 7.43
CA GLN A 50 -0.36 5.60 6.75
C GLN A 50 -0.09 4.23 6.11
N VAL A 51 1.01 4.11 5.34
CA VAL A 51 1.35 2.86 4.66
C VAL A 51 1.74 1.75 5.64
N ARG A 52 2.36 2.08 6.79
CA ARG A 52 2.57 1.12 7.90
C ARG A 52 1.25 0.61 8.45
N THR A 53 0.28 1.51 8.69
CA THR A 53 -1.05 1.12 9.16
C THR A 53 -1.73 0.17 8.17
N TYR A 54 -1.62 0.44 6.86
CA TYR A 54 -2.13 -0.46 5.83
C TYR A 54 -1.47 -1.82 5.84
N LYS A 55 -0.14 -1.88 5.97
CA LYS A 55 0.61 -3.14 6.05
C LYS A 55 0.13 -4.02 7.21
N ILE A 56 -0.03 -3.41 8.38
CA ILE A 56 -0.54 -4.08 9.58
C ILE A 56 -1.97 -4.58 9.35
N ALA A 57 -2.87 -3.68 8.92
CA ALA A 57 -4.28 -4.02 8.71
C ALA A 57 -4.47 -5.16 7.70
N ILE A 58 -3.78 -5.11 6.56
CA ILE A 58 -3.88 -6.14 5.52
C ILE A 58 -3.30 -7.48 5.99
N SER A 59 -2.18 -7.47 6.72
CA SER A 59 -1.63 -8.70 7.31
C SER A 59 -2.64 -9.35 8.26
N GLU A 60 -3.29 -8.55 9.12
CA GLU A 60 -4.28 -9.04 10.07
C GLU A 60 -5.58 -9.53 9.43
N ILE A 61 -6.07 -8.84 8.41
CA ILE A 61 -7.34 -9.16 7.72
C ILE A 61 -7.18 -10.37 6.81
N LEU A 62 -6.11 -10.39 6.00
CA LEU A 62 -5.88 -11.48 5.04
C LEU A 62 -5.20 -12.69 5.67
N LYS A 63 -4.73 -12.59 6.92
CA LYS A 63 -3.93 -13.61 7.61
C LYS A 63 -2.72 -14.04 6.77
N LYS A 64 -2.03 -13.06 6.18
CA LYS A 64 -0.84 -13.27 5.36
C LYS A 64 0.40 -12.73 6.05
N ASP A 65 1.46 -13.54 6.04
CA ASP A 65 2.76 -13.18 6.63
C ASP A 65 3.62 -12.34 5.67
N LYS A 66 3.38 -12.46 4.36
CA LYS A 66 4.13 -11.75 3.32
C LYS A 66 3.34 -10.57 2.76
N VAL A 67 3.30 -9.49 3.55
CA VAL A 67 2.75 -8.20 3.10
C VAL A 67 3.89 -7.21 2.89
N ARG A 68 4.03 -6.71 1.66
CA ARG A 68 5.00 -5.67 1.30
C ARG A 68 4.27 -4.39 0.96
N ALA A 69 4.80 -3.26 1.39
CA ALA A 69 4.12 -1.98 1.24
C ALA A 69 5.09 -0.94 0.66
N PHE A 70 4.62 -0.20 -0.32
CA PHE A 70 5.42 0.75 -1.09
C PHE A 70 4.73 2.09 -1.16
N ILE A 71 5.51 3.15 -1.03
CA ILE A 71 5.13 4.49 -1.48
C ILE A 71 5.82 4.73 -2.81
N VAL A 72 5.05 5.11 -3.82
CA VAL A 72 5.55 5.50 -5.14
C VAL A 72 5.35 7.00 -5.29
N TYR A 73 6.46 7.74 -5.17
CA TYR A 73 6.48 9.18 -5.42
C TYR A 73 6.62 9.42 -6.92
N CYS A 74 5.55 9.89 -7.54
CA CYS A 74 5.51 10.36 -8.92
C CYS A 74 5.86 11.85 -8.95
N LEU A 75 7.14 12.17 -8.89
CA LEU A 75 7.64 13.54 -8.93
C LEU A 75 7.72 14.02 -10.38
N GLU A 76 7.86 15.32 -10.58
CA GLU A 76 7.87 15.95 -11.91
C GLU A 76 8.91 15.33 -12.87
N ASN A 77 10.10 15.03 -12.35
CA ASN A 77 11.24 14.59 -13.16
C ASN A 77 11.67 13.14 -12.88
N GLU A 78 11.09 12.48 -11.87
CA GLU A 78 11.51 11.13 -11.46
C GLU A 78 10.42 10.35 -10.73
N ILE A 79 10.57 9.03 -10.72
CA ILE A 79 9.80 8.13 -9.86
C ILE A 79 10.70 7.62 -8.75
N GLN A 80 10.34 7.88 -7.50
CA GLN A 80 11.01 7.28 -6.34
C GLN A 80 10.11 6.21 -5.72
N ILE A 81 10.67 5.03 -5.45
CA ILE A 81 9.96 3.92 -4.82
C ILE A 81 10.59 3.66 -3.46
N LEU A 82 9.78 3.72 -2.40
CA LEU A 82 10.19 3.47 -1.03
C LEU A 82 9.40 2.30 -0.46
N GLU A 83 10.09 1.25 -0.02
CA GLU A 83 9.49 0.15 0.74
C GLU A 83 9.40 0.52 2.24
N ILE A 84 8.28 0.18 2.87
CA ILE A 84 7.90 0.56 4.24
C ILE A 84 7.79 -0.65 5.16
#